data_AF-A0A3M0X0I3-F1
#
_entry.id   AF-A0A3M0X0I3-F1
#
_cell.length_a   1.000
_cell.length_b   1.000
_cell.length_c   1.000
_cell.angle_alpha   90.00
_cell.angle_beta   90.00
_cell.angle_gamma   90.00
#
_symmetry.space_group_name_H-M   'P 1'
#
loop_
_entity.id
_entity.type
_entity.pdbx_description
1 polymer ?
#
loop_
_entity_poly.entity_id
_entity_poly.type
_entity_poly.pdbx_seq_one_letter_code
_entity_poly.pdbx_strand_id
1 'polypeptide(L)'
;MSTKTVKVEINIPLYDYDCLAQISEASGWSLEEVIVRTIRNGLPPSLAKVPAEFHNALLALNKMDDKQLLQVVEGQIEAPEMSLTQKKADFTTLWRTYALSLLRWRGHPVPKAYEAIIGQ
;
A
#
# COMPACT_ATOMS: atom_id res chain seq x y z
N MET A 1 25.05 8.15 7.46
CA MET A 1 24.64 6.72 7.47
C MET A 1 24.65 6.24 6.03
N SER A 2 25.46 5.24 5.68
CA SER A 2 25.52 4.76 4.29
C SER A 2 24.20 4.10 3.91
N THR A 3 23.44 4.75 3.03
CA THR A 3 22.23 4.18 2.43
C THR A 3 22.64 3.01 1.56
N LYS A 4 22.26 1.78 1.95
CA LYS A 4 22.44 0.61 1.08
C LYS A 4 21.51 0.77 -0.11
N THR A 5 22.05 0.75 -1.32
CA THR A 5 21.30 0.80 -2.57
C THR A 5 21.39 -0.54 -3.30
N VAL A 6 20.37 -0.83 -4.10
CA VAL A 6 20.32 -2.01 -4.98
C VAL A 6 19.92 -1.51 -6.37
N LYS A 7 20.64 -1.96 -7.41
CA LYS A 7 20.31 -1.64 -8.80
C LYS A 7 19.17 -2.55 -9.27
N VAL A 8 18.14 -1.96 -9.86
CA VAL A 8 16.98 -2.66 -10.43
C VAL A 8 16.82 -2.20 -11.88
N GLU A 9 16.65 -3.13 -12.81
CA GLU A 9 16.38 -2.85 -14.23
C GLU A 9 14.96 -3.30 -14.57
N ILE A 10 14.18 -2.39 -15.14
CA ILE A 10 12.78 -2.61 -15.52
C ILE A 10 12.50 -2.00 -16.89
N ASN A 11 11.58 -2.60 -17.63
CA ASN A 11 11.00 -1.97 -18.82
C ASN A 11 9.79 -1.15 -18.38
N ILE A 12 9.80 0.15 -18.67
CA ILE A 12 8.65 1.03 -18.43
C ILE A 12 8.02 1.43 -19.77
N PRO A 13 6.68 1.55 -19.85
CA PRO A 13 6.01 2.10 -21.04
C PRO A 13 6.57 3.47 -21.42
N LEU A 14 6.74 3.72 -22.72
CA LEU A 14 7.30 4.98 -23.21
C LEU A 14 6.52 6.19 -22.73
N TYR A 15 5.18 6.07 -22.67
CA TYR A 15 4.31 7.11 -22.13
C TYR A 15 4.67 7.51 -20.68
N ASP A 16 4.96 6.54 -19.81
CA ASP A 16 5.32 6.81 -18.42
C ASP A 16 6.73 7.44 -18.34
N TYR A 17 7.66 6.98 -19.19
CA TYR A 17 8.99 7.57 -19.30
C TYR A 17 8.93 9.05 -19.73
N ASP A 18 8.13 9.37 -20.75
CA ASP A 18 8.01 10.73 -21.27
C ASP A 18 7.50 11.69 -20.19
N CYS A 19 6.54 11.24 -19.37
CA CYS A 19 6.04 11.99 -18.22
C CYS A 19 7.17 12.26 -17.18
N LEU A 20 7.94 11.23 -16.83
CA LEU A 20 9.06 11.37 -15.88
C LEU A 20 10.16 12.30 -16.43
N ALA A 21 10.46 12.22 -17.72
CA ALA A 21 11.45 13.05 -18.41
C ALA A 21 11.03 14.53 -18.44
N GLN A 22 9.77 14.82 -18.73
CA GLN A 22 9.23 16.19 -18.70
C GLN A 22 9.36 16.82 -17.31
N ILE A 23 9.07 16.05 -16.25
CA ILE A 23 9.23 16.54 -14.87
C ILE A 23 10.70 16.76 -14.52
N SER A 24 11.60 15.88 -14.98
CA SER A 24 13.04 16.06 -14.79
C SER A 24 13.53 17.37 -15.43
N GLU A 25 13.14 17.63 -16.68
CA GLU A 25 13.48 18.86 -17.40
C GLU A 25 12.91 20.11 -16.69
N ALA A 26 11.63 20.08 -16.35
CA ALA A 26 10.96 21.24 -15.74
C ALA A 26 11.43 21.54 -14.30
N SER A 27 11.81 20.53 -13.53
CA SER A 27 12.26 20.70 -12.14
C SER A 27 13.76 20.92 -11.99
N GLY A 28 14.55 20.58 -13.02
CA GLY A 28 16.01 20.56 -12.96
C GLY A 28 16.58 19.40 -12.12
N TRP A 29 15.75 18.47 -11.66
CA TRP A 29 16.21 17.24 -10.99
C TRP A 29 16.65 16.21 -12.01
N SER A 30 17.59 15.35 -11.63
CA SER A 30 17.96 14.20 -12.46
C SER A 30 16.76 13.26 -12.63
N LEU A 31 16.71 12.58 -13.77
CA LEU A 31 15.69 11.57 -14.03
C LEU A 31 15.67 10.49 -12.93
N GLU A 32 16.84 10.11 -12.40
CA GLU A 32 16.95 9.17 -11.29
C GLU A 32 16.23 9.68 -10.02
N GLU A 33 16.41 10.94 -9.64
CA GLU A 33 15.73 11.49 -8.46
C GLU A 33 14.21 11.53 -8.64
N VAL A 34 13.74 11.90 -9.84
CA VAL A 34 12.31 11.87 -10.17
C VAL A 34 11.75 10.46 -10.06
N ILE A 35 12.45 9.46 -10.60
CA ILE A 35 12.07 8.04 -10.52
C ILE A 35 12.04 7.58 -9.05
N VAL A 36 13.12 7.80 -8.30
CA VAL A 36 13.22 7.38 -6.89
C VAL A 36 12.12 8.02 -6.05
N ARG A 37 11.82 9.31 -6.27
CA ARG A 37 10.74 10.00 -5.56
C ARG A 37 9.36 9.47 -5.93
N THR A 38 9.14 9.15 -7.20
CA THR A 38 7.89 8.53 -7.67
C THR A 38 7.69 7.17 -7.00
N ILE A 39 8.73 6.31 -7.00
CA ILE A 39 8.71 5.01 -6.34
C ILE A 39 8.46 5.14 -4.84
N ARG A 40 9.17 6.05 -4.14
CA ARG A 40 9.01 6.28 -2.69
C ARG A 40 7.58 6.65 -2.32
N ASN A 41 6.92 7.50 -3.11
CA ASN A 41 5.54 7.90 -2.87
C ASN A 41 4.54 6.79 -3.26
N GLY A 42 4.92 5.90 -4.18
CA GLY A 42 4.12 4.75 -4.63
C GLY A 42 4.43 3.44 -3.90
N LEU A 43 5.14 3.47 -2.78
CA LEU A 43 5.46 2.24 -2.04
C LEU A 43 4.19 1.60 -1.45
N PRO A 44 4.13 0.25 -1.40
CA PRO A 44 3.06 -0.45 -0.71
C PRO A 44 3.06 -0.12 0.80
N PRO A 45 1.93 -0.33 1.50
CA PRO A 45 1.83 -0.07 2.93
C PRO A 45 2.90 -0.85 3.72
N SER A 46 3.69 -0.10 4.50
CA SER A 46 4.78 -0.65 5.30
C SER A 46 4.30 -1.28 6.60
N LEU A 47 4.95 -2.38 6.99
CA LEU A 47 4.74 -3.06 8.27
C LEU A 47 5.76 -2.67 9.35
N ALA A 48 6.59 -1.65 9.11
CA ALA A 48 7.69 -1.27 10.02
C ALA A 48 7.24 -0.94 11.46
N LYS A 49 6.00 -0.47 11.64
CA LYS A 49 5.41 -0.16 12.96
C LYS A 49 4.49 -1.26 13.49
N VAL A 50 4.29 -2.32 12.72
CA VAL A 50 3.42 -3.43 13.10
C VAL A 50 4.25 -4.46 13.86
N PRO A 51 3.75 -5.04 14.97
CA PRO A 51 4.39 -6.17 15.63
C PRO A 51 4.63 -7.34 14.67
N ALA A 52 5.82 -7.95 14.74
CA ALA A 52 6.26 -9.00 13.80
C ALA A 52 5.32 -10.22 13.78
N GLU A 53 4.64 -10.51 14.89
CA GLU A 53 3.66 -11.58 15.01
C GLU A 53 2.48 -11.46 14.03
N PHE A 54 2.15 -10.24 13.58
CA PHE A 54 1.06 -9.99 12.64
C PHE A 54 1.52 -9.95 11.17
N HIS A 55 2.83 -9.89 10.91
CA HIS A 55 3.35 -9.64 9.56
C HIS A 55 2.93 -10.72 8.57
N ASN A 56 3.07 -11.98 8.94
CA ASN A 56 2.74 -13.09 8.03
C ASN A 56 1.28 -13.08 7.62
N ALA A 57 0.38 -12.80 8.56
CA ALA A 57 -1.05 -12.72 8.29
C ALA A 57 -1.34 -11.52 7.36
N LEU A 58 -0.84 -10.32 7.68
CA LEU A 58 -1.08 -9.14 6.85
C LEU A 58 -0.47 -9.29 5.44
N LEU A 59 0.74 -9.84 5.32
CA LEU A 59 1.37 -10.07 4.02
C LEU A 59 0.57 -11.05 3.16
N ALA A 60 -0.16 -12.00 3.76
CA ALA A 60 -1.03 -12.91 3.01
C ALA A 60 -2.13 -12.17 2.23
N LEU A 61 -2.57 -10.99 2.69
CA LEU A 61 -3.54 -10.14 1.98
C LEU A 61 -3.02 -9.69 0.61
N ASN A 62 -1.70 -9.58 0.39
CA ASN A 62 -1.16 -9.20 -0.92
C ASN A 62 -1.47 -10.22 -2.03
N LYS A 63 -1.80 -11.48 -1.66
CA LYS A 63 -2.21 -12.52 -2.61
C LYS A 63 -3.68 -12.44 -3.02
N MET A 64 -4.48 -11.68 -2.27
CA MET A 64 -5.90 -11.50 -2.57
C MET A 64 -6.09 -10.53 -3.73
N ASP A 65 -7.12 -10.75 -4.54
CA ASP A 65 -7.57 -9.77 -5.53
C ASP A 65 -8.33 -8.61 -4.87
N ASP A 66 -8.67 -7.60 -5.67
CA ASP A 66 -9.29 -6.38 -5.15
C ASP A 66 -10.70 -6.61 -4.61
N LYS A 67 -11.45 -7.56 -5.17
CA LYS A 67 -12.77 -7.91 -4.68
C LYS A 67 -12.65 -8.58 -3.31
N GLN A 68 -11.76 -9.53 -3.15
CA GLN A 68 -11.49 -10.20 -1.88
C GLN A 68 -11.01 -9.20 -0.81
N LEU A 69 -10.14 -8.26 -1.16
CA LEU A 69 -9.71 -7.20 -0.24
C LEU A 69 -10.89 -6.31 0.18
N LEU A 70 -11.82 -5.99 -0.72
CA LEU A 70 -13.03 -5.24 -0.37
C LEU A 70 -13.89 -6.02 0.63
N GLN A 71 -14.06 -7.33 0.42
CA GLN A 71 -14.78 -8.20 1.36
C GLN A 71 -14.12 -8.25 2.74
N VAL A 72 -12.78 -8.21 2.81
CA VAL A 72 -12.06 -8.04 4.07
C VAL A 72 -12.41 -6.70 4.72
N VAL A 73 -12.36 -5.59 3.97
CA VAL A 73 -12.68 -4.25 4.48
C VAL A 73 -14.12 -4.18 5.01
N GLU A 74 -15.07 -4.81 4.33
CA GLU A 74 -16.48 -4.89 4.73
C GLU A 74 -16.73 -5.83 5.92
N GLY A 75 -15.76 -6.67 6.26
CA GLY A 75 -15.85 -7.65 7.36
C GLY A 75 -16.52 -8.97 6.97
N GLN A 76 -16.66 -9.25 5.67
CA GLN A 76 -17.16 -10.53 5.15
C GLN A 76 -16.09 -11.63 5.18
N ILE A 77 -14.81 -11.26 5.06
CA ILE A 77 -13.68 -12.16 5.28
C ILE A 77 -13.04 -11.81 6.62
N GLU A 78 -13.18 -12.71 7.58
CA GLU A 78 -12.69 -12.53 8.94
C GLU A 78 -11.16 -12.60 9.00
N ALA A 79 -10.59 -11.92 9.99
CA ALA A 79 -9.17 -12.04 10.30
C ALA A 79 -8.89 -13.46 10.82
N PRO A 80 -7.72 -14.05 10.51
CA PRO A 80 -7.35 -15.35 11.05
C PRO A 80 -7.35 -15.34 12.58
N GLU A 81 -7.76 -16.45 13.18
CA GLU A 81 -7.72 -16.62 14.63
C GLU A 81 -6.30 -16.43 15.17
N MET A 82 -6.16 -15.45 16.05
CA MET A 82 -4.93 -15.19 16.78
C MET A 82 -4.96 -15.90 18.14
N SER A 83 -3.80 -16.33 18.64
CA SER A 83 -3.65 -16.91 19.97
C SER A 83 -4.03 -15.90 21.07
N LEU A 84 -4.33 -16.37 22.29
CA LEU A 84 -4.70 -15.49 23.42
C LEU A 84 -3.62 -14.45 23.76
N THR A 85 -2.34 -14.77 23.51
CA THR A 85 -1.21 -13.84 23.65
C THR A 85 -1.27 -12.68 22.63
N GLN A 86 -1.86 -12.94 21.46
CA GLN A 86 -2.04 -11.99 20.35
C GLN A 86 -3.41 -11.28 20.40
N LYS A 87 -4.39 -11.84 21.12
CA LYS A 87 -5.77 -11.33 21.26
C LYS A 87 -5.86 -10.22 22.31
N LYS A 88 -5.48 -9.01 21.94
CA LYS A 88 -6.02 -7.79 22.56
C LYS A 88 -6.53 -6.87 21.46
N ALA A 89 -7.79 -7.06 21.06
CA ALA A 89 -8.68 -6.15 20.32
C ALA A 89 -8.20 -5.40 19.04
N ASP A 90 -6.94 -5.46 18.63
CA ASP A 90 -6.40 -4.56 17.60
C ASP A 90 -6.21 -5.24 16.23
N PHE A 91 -6.09 -6.58 16.20
CA PHE A 91 -5.71 -7.27 14.97
C PHE A 91 -6.78 -7.23 13.88
N THR A 92 -8.08 -7.38 14.22
CA THR A 92 -9.15 -7.27 13.22
C THR A 92 -9.19 -5.88 12.58
N THR A 93 -9.00 -4.83 13.37
CA THR A 93 -8.91 -3.46 12.87
C THR A 93 -7.69 -3.28 11.97
N LEU A 94 -6.54 -3.82 12.38
CA LEU A 94 -5.30 -3.78 11.60
C LEU A 94 -5.42 -4.55 10.28
N TRP A 95 -6.05 -5.73 10.30
CA TRP A 95 -6.35 -6.56 9.14
C TRP A 95 -7.16 -5.80 8.10
N ARG A 96 -8.28 -5.20 8.53
CA ARG A 96 -9.15 -4.39 7.66
C ARG A 96 -8.45 -3.13 7.15
N THR A 97 -7.71 -2.44 8.02
CA THR A 97 -6.99 -1.21 7.65
C THR A 97 -5.86 -1.47 6.66
N TYR A 98 -5.15 -2.59 6.80
CA TYR A 98 -4.12 -3.00 5.84
C TYR A 98 -4.72 -3.39 4.49
N ALA A 99 -5.82 -4.14 4.47
CA ALA A 99 -6.54 -4.44 3.24
C ALA A 99 -7.01 -3.17 2.50
N LEU A 100 -7.55 -2.19 3.24
CA LEU A 100 -7.91 -0.89 2.67
C LEU A 100 -6.69 -0.15 2.10
N SER A 101 -5.55 -0.22 2.79
CA SER A 101 -4.31 0.41 2.33
C SER A 101 -3.76 -0.25 1.06
N LEU A 102 -3.92 -1.57 0.91
CA LEU A 102 -3.60 -2.28 -0.33
C LEU A 102 -4.50 -1.85 -1.49
N LEU A 103 -5.81 -1.75 -1.27
CA LEU A 103 -6.75 -1.26 -2.30
C LEU A 103 -6.36 0.13 -2.79
N ARG A 104 -6.02 1.05 -1.88
CA ARG A 104 -5.54 2.40 -2.22
C ARG A 104 -4.27 2.36 -3.06
N TRP A 105 -3.31 1.53 -2.66
CA TRP A 105 -2.05 1.37 -3.37
C TRP A 105 -2.24 0.79 -4.78
N ARG A 106 -3.25 -0.07 -4.97
CA ARG A 106 -3.64 -0.64 -6.27
C ARG A 106 -4.48 0.30 -7.15
N GLY A 107 -4.75 1.53 -6.69
CA GLY A 107 -5.46 2.56 -7.45
C GLY A 107 -6.97 2.61 -7.21
N HIS A 108 -7.51 1.91 -6.22
CA HIS A 108 -8.93 2.01 -5.88
C HIS A 108 -9.21 3.22 -4.98
N PRO A 109 -10.22 4.05 -5.30
CA PRO A 109 -10.64 5.13 -4.43
C PRO A 109 -11.26 4.55 -3.14
N VAL A 110 -10.87 5.09 -1.98
CA VAL A 110 -11.59 4.84 -0.73
C VAL A 110 -12.97 5.49 -0.88
N PRO A 111 -14.10 4.80 -0.59
CA PRO A 111 -15.35 5.49 -0.30
C PRO A 111 -15.07 6.36 0.92
N LYS A 112 -14.88 7.67 0.72
CA LYS A 112 -14.42 8.53 1.79
C LYS A 112 -15.46 8.46 2.90
N ALA A 113 -15.02 8.23 4.14
CA ALA A 113 -15.94 8.16 5.27
C ALA A 113 -16.85 9.40 5.39
N TYR A 114 -16.47 10.55 4.79
CA TYR A 114 -17.32 11.75 4.71
C TYR A 114 -18.40 11.69 3.63
N GLU A 115 -18.24 10.92 2.55
CA GLU A 115 -19.28 10.78 1.51
C GLU A 115 -20.44 9.92 2.00
N ALA A 116 -20.19 9.03 2.97
CA ALA A 116 -21.24 8.30 3.69
C ALA A 116 -22.06 9.19 4.65
N ILE A 117 -21.53 10.37 5.04
CA ILE A 117 -22.16 11.26 6.04
C ILE A 117 -22.99 12.37 5.38
N ILE A 118 -22.68 12.76 4.13
CA ILE A 118 -23.35 13.88 3.43
C ILE A 118 -24.39 13.37 2.41
N GLY A 119 -24.58 12.04 2.32
CA GLY A 119 -25.54 11.40 1.41
C GLY A 119 -26.86 10.95 2.04
N GLN A 120 -27.25 11.49 3.20
CA GLN A 120 -28.58 11.26 3.81
C GLN A 120 -29.41 12.54 3.81
#